data_AF-A0A978SI91-F1
#
_entry.id   AF-A0A978SI91-F1
#
_cell.length_a   1.000
_cell.length_b   1.000
_cell.length_c   1.000
_cell.angle_alpha   90.00
_cell.angle_beta   90.00
_cell.angle_gamma   90.00
#
_symmetry.space_group_name_H-M   'P 1'
#
loop_
_entity.id
_entity.type
_entity.pdbx_description
1 polymer ?
#
loop_
_entity_poly.entity_id
_entity_poly.type
_entity_poly.pdbx_seq_one_letter_code
_entity_poly.pdbx_strand_id
1 'polypeptide(L)'
;MATPKWLLALIHDHYLPAIRELPDTAKGRRQARLWADWMKRQWAEHGLPTLKQQRNLMTAVRNAIKDTLGEDHFALESMNFTTAEWIEMNNGISARVAERNENQQFLENPDAIVAKAVRLLESREWADVAAGLTVLTGRRSSEILSTAQFEPHPTNRWSVIFTGALKRRKETQILSFEIPTLTTAERVCQALAQLRSWIKTEGMTAEQLNAKYSEAVAKSCDRHFTDLVPRREGRDNLYTHLFRSIYATIATYWYCPPRVSEIEFKAQIQGHFAVLDEQNPDLRRSLAANRHYSDYLISDGKGNVDGRKGIKLGYGGIKPIEVFAGSWQQPQQETREPVELQEPMLDSSDGEQLKRQRTSVGIWLTDRALLESIFDRLGLDPDDTQINRMSALLQWVDQRLEQESEQQPAPEQEPAPAIAQTPLSAAKPEVPPVISKTEEAAVSSGLEAKLDRLAEVMTLFVESQLNQVSTKAQIARQPHPEATVTPTQLSKPSEPRPKRERSTQGADSKVNRAIDKLIEYNNQPELLHTEKWAIGISVLKRLTGCYQGVISRVLEDRKEELDQHHRQHGLGVTHNNYHRGKLQVTDVIQL
;
A
#
# COMPACT_ATOMS: atom_id res chain seq x y z
N MET A 1 -8.84 12.28 17.26
CA MET A 1 -8.55 12.60 18.67
C MET A 1 -8.96 14.03 18.88
N ALA A 2 -9.74 14.34 19.92
CA ALA A 2 -10.03 15.72 20.27
C ALA A 2 -8.71 16.44 20.62
N THR A 3 -8.55 17.67 20.15
CA THR A 3 -7.39 18.50 20.48
C THR A 3 -7.32 18.67 21.99
N PRO A 4 -6.18 18.38 22.64
CA PRO A 4 -6.07 18.52 24.09
C PRO A 4 -6.38 19.96 24.54
N LYS A 5 -7.09 20.12 25.67
CA LYS A 5 -7.45 21.45 26.20
C LYS A 5 -6.22 22.34 26.43
N TRP A 6 -5.11 21.76 26.89
CA TRP A 6 -3.85 22.48 27.08
C TRP A 6 -3.29 23.01 25.76
N LEU A 7 -3.43 22.27 24.65
CA LEU A 7 -2.95 22.72 23.35
C LEU A 7 -3.79 23.89 22.85
N LEU A 8 -5.12 23.84 23.04
CA LEU A 8 -6.00 24.95 22.68
C LEU A 8 -5.64 26.23 23.45
N ALA A 9 -5.37 26.12 24.75
CA ALA A 9 -4.90 27.25 25.56
C ALA A 9 -3.58 27.80 25.00
N LEU A 10 -2.57 26.95 24.73
CA LEU A 10 -1.30 27.39 24.15
C LEU A 10 -1.46 28.06 22.77
N ILE A 11 -2.35 27.54 21.93
CA ILE A 11 -2.65 28.11 20.61
C ILE A 11 -3.24 29.51 20.75
N HIS A 12 -4.29 29.66 21.57
CA HIS A 12 -5.07 30.90 21.63
C HIS A 12 -4.43 31.96 22.52
N ASP A 13 -3.81 31.57 23.64
CA ASP A 13 -3.33 32.51 24.65
C ASP A 13 -1.91 32.99 24.37
N HIS A 14 -1.12 32.20 23.64
CA HIS A 14 0.31 32.48 23.43
C HIS A 14 0.68 32.52 21.95
N TYR A 15 0.42 31.45 21.21
CA TYR A 15 1.00 31.28 19.88
C TYR A 15 0.35 32.18 18.82
N LEU A 16 -0.97 32.15 18.67
CA LEU A 16 -1.68 32.97 17.67
C LEU A 16 -1.48 34.48 17.89
N PRO A 17 -1.60 35.03 19.12
CA PRO A 17 -1.31 36.44 19.36
C PRO A 17 0.11 36.80 18.96
N ALA A 18 1.08 35.95 19.27
CA ALA A 18 2.48 36.26 19.03
C ALA A 18 2.88 36.24 17.55
N ILE A 19 2.24 35.41 16.71
CA ILE A 19 2.52 35.38 15.28
C ILE A 19 1.69 36.38 14.47
N ARG A 20 0.51 36.78 14.98
CA ARG A 20 -0.38 37.75 14.32
C ARG A 20 0.29 39.12 14.14
N GLU A 21 1.05 39.54 15.13
CA GLU A 21 1.72 40.86 15.16
C GLU A 21 3.01 40.90 14.31
N LEU A 22 3.42 39.77 13.72
CA LEU A 22 4.66 39.71 12.97
C LEU A 22 4.46 40.16 11.52
N PRO A 23 5.29 41.09 11.02
CA PRO A 23 5.21 41.49 9.61
C PRO A 23 5.84 40.43 8.70
N ASP A 24 5.31 40.26 7.50
CA ASP A 24 5.90 39.38 6.48
C ASP A 24 7.20 39.96 5.91
N THR A 25 8.27 39.80 6.69
CA THR A 25 9.62 40.25 6.39
C THR A 25 10.60 39.16 6.79
N ALA A 26 11.85 39.22 6.32
CA ALA A 26 12.89 38.28 6.74
C ALA A 26 13.04 38.20 8.28
N LYS A 27 12.85 39.33 9.00
CA LYS A 27 12.89 39.35 10.47
C LYS A 27 11.65 38.68 11.07
N GLY A 28 10.45 38.98 10.57
CA GLY A 28 9.20 38.35 11.02
C GLY A 28 9.16 36.85 10.77
N ARG A 29 9.63 36.39 9.60
CA ARG A 29 9.76 34.96 9.27
C ARG A 29 10.74 34.22 10.18
N ARG A 30 11.86 34.84 10.56
CA ARG A 30 12.76 34.28 11.59
C ARG A 30 12.07 34.18 12.95
N GLN A 31 11.31 35.20 13.34
CA GLN A 31 10.58 35.18 14.61
C GLN A 31 9.46 34.14 14.62
N ALA A 32 8.74 33.96 13.51
CA ALA A 32 7.73 32.91 13.36
C ALA A 32 8.34 31.51 13.48
N ARG A 33 9.56 31.31 12.96
CA ARG A 33 10.31 30.05 13.16
C ARG A 33 10.64 29.79 14.62
N LEU A 34 11.09 30.81 15.36
CA LEU A 34 11.34 30.68 16.80
C LEU A 34 10.08 30.30 17.58
N TRP A 35 8.93 30.88 17.22
CA TRP A 35 7.63 30.51 17.79
C TRP A 35 7.22 29.09 17.41
N ALA A 36 7.47 28.65 16.18
CA ALA A 36 7.20 27.28 15.76
C ALA A 36 8.05 26.27 16.56
N ASP A 37 9.34 26.56 16.74
CA ASP A 37 10.26 25.75 17.54
C ASP A 37 9.88 25.76 19.02
N TRP A 38 9.41 26.90 19.55
CA TRP A 38 8.83 26.97 20.90
C TRP A 38 7.60 26.06 21.03
N MET A 39 6.64 26.14 20.12
CA MET A 39 5.43 25.30 20.16
C MET A 39 5.78 23.81 20.07
N LYS A 40 6.72 23.41 19.20
CA LYS A 40 7.21 22.03 19.12
C LYS A 40 7.85 21.56 20.43
N ARG A 41 8.62 22.42 21.11
CA ARG A 41 9.19 22.14 22.44
C ARG A 41 8.10 21.96 23.50
N GLN A 42 7.05 22.78 23.49
CA GLN A 42 5.93 22.62 24.39
C GLN A 42 5.26 21.23 24.25
N TRP A 43 5.15 20.70 23.03
CA TRP A 43 4.64 19.34 22.83
C TRP A 43 5.51 18.28 23.50
N ALA A 44 6.83 18.40 23.41
CA ALA A 44 7.76 17.50 24.06
C ALA A 44 7.70 17.61 25.60
N GLU A 45 7.62 18.83 26.13
CA GLU A 45 7.45 19.10 27.57
C GLU A 45 6.14 18.52 28.13
N HIS A 46 5.09 18.47 27.33
CA HIS A 46 3.83 17.80 27.65
C HIS A 46 3.84 16.28 27.42
N GLY A 47 5.02 15.66 27.29
CA GLY A 47 5.18 14.20 27.22
C GLY A 47 4.90 13.60 25.83
N LEU A 48 4.94 14.41 24.77
CA LEU A 48 4.75 13.97 23.38
C LEU A 48 6.04 14.22 22.55
N PRO A 49 7.16 13.57 22.89
CA PRO A 49 8.46 13.88 22.30
C PRO A 49 8.65 13.35 20.87
N THR A 50 7.84 12.37 20.44
CA THR A 50 8.04 11.72 19.13
C THR A 50 7.30 12.45 18.01
N LEU A 51 7.91 12.52 16.82
CA LEU A 51 7.31 13.14 15.63
C LEU A 51 5.91 12.57 15.31
N LYS A 52 5.74 11.26 15.49
CA LYS A 52 4.46 10.57 15.27
C LYS A 52 3.35 11.06 16.21
N GLN A 53 3.66 11.35 17.47
CA GLN A 53 2.70 11.92 18.42
C GLN A 53 2.37 13.38 18.08
N GLN A 54 3.36 14.13 17.61
CA GLN A 54 3.25 15.55 17.29
C GLN A 54 2.47 15.82 16.01
N ARG A 55 2.35 14.85 15.09
CA ARG A 55 1.67 15.02 13.79
C ARG A 55 0.25 15.59 13.91
N ASN A 56 -0.56 15.10 14.84
CA ASN A 56 -1.93 15.58 15.01
C ASN A 56 -1.97 16.97 15.66
N LEU A 57 -1.04 17.27 16.56
CA LEU A 57 -0.89 18.59 17.18
C LEU A 57 -0.51 19.63 16.12
N MET A 58 0.48 19.31 15.28
CA MET A 58 0.87 20.12 14.12
C MET A 58 -0.33 20.45 13.23
N THR A 59 -1.15 19.44 12.92
CA THR A 59 -2.37 19.65 12.12
C THR A 59 -3.34 20.60 12.82
N ALA A 60 -3.55 20.44 14.14
CA ALA A 60 -4.43 21.32 14.91
C ALA A 60 -3.93 22.77 14.95
N VAL A 61 -2.64 22.99 15.20
CA VAL A 61 -2.05 24.34 15.21
C VAL A 61 -2.15 24.98 13.82
N ARG A 62 -1.81 24.25 12.75
CA ARG A 62 -1.91 24.75 11.37
C ARG A 62 -3.34 25.13 11.00
N ASN A 63 -4.32 24.31 11.36
CA ASN A 63 -5.73 24.64 11.13
C ASN A 63 -6.14 25.90 11.89
N ALA A 64 -5.73 26.04 13.16
CA ALA A 64 -6.01 27.25 13.93
C ALA A 64 -5.40 28.53 13.32
N ILE A 65 -4.18 28.43 12.73
CA ILE A 65 -3.58 29.52 11.96
C ILE A 65 -4.46 29.87 10.77
N LYS A 66 -4.86 28.88 9.97
CA LYS A 66 -5.69 29.10 8.77
C LYS A 66 -7.03 29.75 9.12
N ASP A 67 -7.71 29.21 10.13
CA ASP A 67 -9.03 29.65 10.55
C ASP A 67 -9.00 31.09 11.12
N THR A 68 -7.88 31.49 11.74
CA THR A 68 -7.78 32.77 12.46
C THR A 68 -7.06 33.87 11.66
N LEU A 69 -6.03 33.50 10.90
CA LEU A 69 -5.10 34.42 10.24
C LEU A 69 -5.08 34.29 8.71
N GLY A 70 -5.83 33.33 8.15
CA GLY A 70 -5.93 33.10 6.71
C GLY A 70 -5.05 31.96 6.19
N GLU A 71 -5.43 31.41 5.04
CA GLU A 71 -4.77 30.23 4.44
C GLU A 71 -3.33 30.50 3.96
N ASP A 72 -3.02 31.75 3.63
CA ASP A 72 -1.72 32.18 3.06
C ASP A 72 -0.76 32.78 4.09
N HIS A 73 -1.06 32.66 5.39
CA HIS A 73 -0.23 33.27 6.43
C HIS A 73 1.18 32.66 6.47
N PHE A 74 2.22 33.49 6.32
CA PHE A 74 3.62 33.07 6.19
C PHE A 74 4.13 32.15 7.33
N ALA A 75 3.56 32.26 8.53
CA ALA A 75 3.90 31.38 9.66
C ALA A 75 3.64 29.89 9.38
N LEU A 76 2.78 29.55 8.41
CA LEU A 76 2.52 28.19 7.96
C LEU A 76 3.75 27.53 7.31
N GLU A 77 4.70 28.31 6.78
CA GLU A 77 5.96 27.78 6.26
C GLU A 77 6.84 27.22 7.39
N SER A 78 6.92 27.95 8.50
CA SER A 78 7.69 27.53 9.68
C SER A 78 6.99 26.47 10.52
N MET A 79 5.65 26.52 10.60
CA MET A 79 4.85 25.55 11.35
C MET A 79 4.60 24.30 10.50
N ASN A 80 5.67 23.59 10.14
CA ASN A 80 5.63 22.35 9.40
C ASN A 80 6.74 21.40 9.86
N PHE A 81 6.68 20.13 9.44
CA PHE A 81 7.81 19.22 9.57
C PHE A 81 8.79 19.44 8.42
N THR A 82 10.07 19.31 8.70
CA THR A 82 11.14 19.29 7.71
C THR A 82 11.04 18.04 6.85
N THR A 83 11.68 18.05 5.68
CA THR A 83 11.76 16.88 4.80
C THR A 83 12.35 15.66 5.52
N ALA A 84 13.39 15.85 6.33
CA ALA A 84 14.02 14.78 7.10
C ALA A 84 13.06 14.18 8.15
N GLU A 85 12.33 15.02 8.89
CA GLU A 85 11.31 14.57 9.84
C GLU A 85 10.16 13.83 9.14
N TRP A 86 9.76 14.28 7.94
CA TRP A 86 8.78 13.58 7.12
C TRP A 86 9.28 12.20 6.65
N ILE A 87 10.53 12.12 6.21
CA ILE A 87 11.18 10.87 5.83
C ILE A 87 11.22 9.93 7.04
N GLU A 88 11.65 10.40 8.21
CA GLU A 88 11.69 9.59 9.44
C GLU A 88 10.30 9.03 9.80
N MET A 89 9.26 9.88 9.78
CA MET A 89 7.89 9.45 10.05
C MET A 89 7.37 8.42 9.03
N ASN A 90 7.76 8.55 7.77
CA ASN A 90 7.26 7.72 6.68
C ASN A 90 8.11 6.45 6.44
N ASN A 91 9.39 6.42 6.82
CA ASN A 91 10.25 5.24 6.69
C ASN A 91 9.66 4.03 7.42
N GLY A 92 9.16 4.26 8.64
CA GLY A 92 8.45 3.22 9.39
C GLY A 92 7.11 2.83 8.79
N ILE A 93 6.50 3.66 7.93
CA ILE A 93 5.27 3.31 7.19
C ILE A 93 5.63 2.43 6.00
N SER A 94 6.63 2.81 5.20
CA SER A 94 7.08 2.06 4.03
C SER A 94 7.58 0.65 4.40
N ALA A 95 8.36 0.51 5.47
CA ALA A 95 8.80 -0.80 5.97
C ALA A 95 7.60 -1.69 6.38
N ARG A 96 6.61 -1.12 7.09
CA ARG A 96 5.36 -1.84 7.42
C ARG A 96 4.50 -2.13 6.20
N VAL A 97 4.57 -1.34 5.13
CA VAL A 97 3.87 -1.64 3.88
C VAL A 97 4.53 -2.82 3.19
N ALA A 98 5.87 -2.83 3.11
CA ALA A 98 6.63 -3.94 2.54
C ALA A 98 6.39 -5.25 3.31
N GLU A 99 6.54 -5.24 4.64
CA GLU A 99 6.27 -6.40 5.50
C GLU A 99 4.84 -6.94 5.33
N ARG A 100 3.84 -6.07 5.14
CA ARG A 100 2.46 -6.49 4.88
C ARG A 100 2.26 -7.09 3.50
N ASN A 101 2.93 -6.54 2.49
CA ASN A 101 2.90 -7.11 1.14
C ASN A 101 3.62 -8.46 1.07
N GLU A 102 4.55 -8.73 1.98
CA GLU A 102 5.21 -10.03 2.13
C GLU A 102 4.36 -11.03 2.94
N ASN A 103 3.47 -10.55 3.81
CA ASN A 103 2.63 -11.36 4.70
C ASN A 103 1.13 -11.22 4.37
N GLN A 104 0.79 -11.30 3.08
CA GLN A 104 -0.61 -11.23 2.62
C GLN A 104 -1.44 -12.36 3.22
N GLN A 105 -2.68 -12.08 3.55
CA GLN A 105 -3.57 -13.06 4.18
C GLN A 105 -4.54 -13.68 3.17
N PHE A 106 -4.83 -14.97 3.33
CA PHE A 106 -5.73 -15.70 2.45
C PHE A 106 -7.18 -15.68 2.93
N LEU A 107 -8.10 -15.34 2.03
CA LEU A 107 -9.53 -15.52 2.20
C LEU A 107 -9.92 -16.87 1.60
N GLU A 108 -10.23 -17.83 2.46
CA GLU A 108 -10.57 -19.20 2.04
C GLU A 108 -11.96 -19.31 1.45
N ASN A 109 -12.94 -18.62 2.04
CA ASN A 109 -14.34 -18.75 1.66
C ASN A 109 -15.00 -17.37 1.47
N PRO A 110 -14.79 -16.71 0.30
CA PRO A 110 -15.39 -15.41 0.03
C PRO A 110 -16.93 -15.45 0.05
N ASP A 111 -17.55 -16.54 -0.39
CA ASP A 111 -19.01 -16.68 -0.37
C ASP A 111 -19.56 -16.76 1.06
N ALA A 112 -18.88 -17.44 2.00
CA ALA A 112 -19.30 -17.50 3.40
C ALA A 112 -19.21 -16.14 4.10
N ILE A 113 -18.17 -15.35 3.80
CA ILE A 113 -18.04 -13.97 4.30
C ILE A 113 -19.24 -13.14 3.83
N VAL A 114 -19.55 -13.19 2.54
CA VAL A 114 -20.67 -12.43 1.98
C VAL A 114 -22.01 -12.93 2.50
N ALA A 115 -22.24 -14.23 2.59
CA ALA A 115 -23.47 -14.80 3.13
C ALA A 115 -23.68 -14.43 4.60
N LYS A 116 -22.61 -14.35 5.40
CA LYS A 116 -22.69 -13.81 6.76
C LYS A 116 -23.10 -12.33 6.73
N ALA A 117 -22.44 -11.50 5.92
CA ALA A 117 -22.75 -10.07 5.83
C ALA A 117 -24.19 -9.80 5.35
N VAL A 118 -24.72 -10.59 4.41
CA VAL A 118 -26.11 -10.50 3.95
C VAL A 118 -27.09 -10.79 5.10
N ARG A 119 -26.84 -11.83 5.91
CA ARG A 119 -27.67 -12.13 7.10
C ARG A 119 -27.67 -10.99 8.12
N LEU A 120 -26.55 -10.27 8.26
CA LEU A 120 -26.49 -9.14 9.19
C LEU A 120 -27.38 -7.96 8.77
N LEU A 121 -27.72 -7.82 7.49
CA LEU A 121 -28.65 -6.78 7.04
C LEU A 121 -30.07 -6.96 7.61
N GLU A 122 -30.42 -8.17 8.01
CA GLU A 122 -31.73 -8.52 8.59
C GLU A 122 -31.68 -8.51 10.14
N SER A 123 -30.55 -8.12 10.74
CA SER A 123 -30.39 -8.05 12.19
C SER A 123 -31.23 -6.93 12.81
N ARG A 124 -31.67 -7.13 14.05
CA ARG A 124 -32.32 -6.09 14.86
C ARG A 124 -31.32 -5.15 15.53
N GLU A 125 -30.04 -5.52 15.53
CA GLU A 125 -28.96 -4.73 16.08
C GLU A 125 -28.38 -3.81 15.01
N TRP A 126 -28.45 -2.49 15.22
CA TRP A 126 -27.96 -1.50 14.25
C TRP A 126 -26.47 -1.69 13.91
N ALA A 127 -25.67 -2.11 14.89
CA ALA A 127 -24.23 -2.29 14.71
C ALA A 127 -23.92 -3.46 13.76
N ASP A 128 -24.78 -4.50 13.77
CA ASP A 128 -24.67 -5.64 12.86
C ASP A 128 -25.02 -5.22 11.43
N VAL A 129 -26.10 -4.47 11.25
CA VAL A 129 -26.48 -3.94 9.93
C VAL A 129 -25.35 -3.05 9.38
N ALA A 130 -24.78 -2.17 10.19
CA ALA A 130 -23.65 -1.33 9.80
C ALA A 130 -22.39 -2.15 9.43
N ALA A 131 -22.09 -3.22 10.18
CA ALA A 131 -21.00 -4.14 9.86
C ALA A 131 -21.25 -4.84 8.52
N GLY A 132 -22.45 -5.39 8.30
CA GLY A 132 -22.85 -6.03 7.05
C GLY A 132 -22.70 -5.09 5.85
N LEU A 133 -23.23 -3.86 5.95
CA LEU A 133 -23.11 -2.84 4.90
C LEU A 133 -21.65 -2.49 4.59
N THR A 134 -20.78 -2.42 5.61
CA THR A 134 -19.34 -2.16 5.43
C THR A 134 -18.69 -3.26 4.58
N VAL A 135 -19.00 -4.54 4.83
CA VAL A 135 -18.48 -5.68 4.05
C VAL A 135 -19.01 -5.68 2.61
N LEU A 136 -20.31 -5.42 2.44
CA LEU A 136 -20.99 -5.57 1.16
C LEU A 136 -20.70 -4.42 0.17
N THR A 137 -20.21 -3.28 0.65
CA THR A 137 -19.98 -2.05 -0.15
C THR A 137 -18.55 -1.50 -0.06
N GLY A 138 -17.75 -1.99 0.90
CA GLY A 138 -16.40 -1.48 1.18
C GLY A 138 -16.33 0.00 1.53
N ARG A 139 -17.45 0.61 1.94
CA ARG A 139 -17.48 1.98 2.45
C ARG A 139 -17.02 2.01 3.90
N ARG A 140 -16.51 3.15 4.36
CA ARG A 140 -16.10 3.33 5.76
C ARG A 140 -17.33 3.34 6.66
N SER A 141 -17.21 2.87 7.90
CA SER A 141 -18.32 2.93 8.87
C SER A 141 -18.86 4.34 9.05
N SER A 142 -18.00 5.36 9.06
CA SER A 142 -18.44 6.76 9.15
C SER A 142 -19.21 7.24 7.91
N GLU A 143 -18.89 6.71 6.73
CA GLU A 143 -19.67 6.96 5.51
C GLU A 143 -21.03 6.27 5.65
N ILE A 144 -21.05 4.96 5.95
CA ILE A 144 -22.27 4.18 6.15
C ILE A 144 -23.20 4.80 7.19
N LEU A 145 -22.65 5.35 8.28
CA LEU A 145 -23.42 5.90 9.41
C LEU A 145 -23.82 7.37 9.25
N SER A 146 -23.13 8.18 8.42
CA SER A 146 -23.48 9.61 8.23
C SER A 146 -23.70 10.03 6.78
N THR A 147 -22.72 9.88 5.89
CA THR A 147 -22.73 10.60 4.60
C THR A 147 -23.13 9.77 3.39
N ALA A 148 -23.05 8.44 3.45
CA ALA A 148 -23.29 7.58 2.30
C ALA A 148 -24.73 7.70 1.80
N GLN A 149 -24.87 7.84 0.48
CA GLN A 149 -26.12 7.68 -0.23
C GLN A 149 -25.90 6.63 -1.32
N PHE A 150 -26.86 5.72 -1.46
CA PHE A 150 -26.84 4.66 -2.46
C PHE A 150 -28.12 4.73 -3.29
N GLU A 151 -27.94 4.95 -4.58
CA GLU A 151 -29.01 4.87 -5.57
C GLU A 151 -28.81 3.60 -6.41
N PRO A 152 -29.82 2.72 -6.55
CA PRO A 152 -29.69 1.54 -7.39
C PRO A 152 -29.35 1.91 -8.84
N HIS A 153 -28.39 1.20 -9.43
CA HIS A 153 -28.07 1.45 -10.84
C HIS A 153 -29.24 0.99 -11.75
N PRO A 154 -29.69 1.81 -12.73
CA PRO A 154 -30.91 1.52 -13.50
C PRO A 154 -30.88 0.18 -14.24
N THR A 155 -29.70 -0.22 -14.73
CA THR A 155 -29.52 -1.41 -15.57
C THR A 155 -28.71 -2.53 -14.91
N ASN A 156 -28.22 -2.30 -13.69
CA ASN A 156 -27.33 -3.23 -13.00
C ASN A 156 -27.80 -3.48 -11.56
N ARG A 157 -28.40 -4.65 -11.33
CA ARG A 157 -28.97 -5.04 -10.03
C ARG A 157 -27.92 -5.28 -8.94
N TRP A 158 -26.65 -5.30 -9.31
CA TRP A 158 -25.51 -5.63 -8.45
C TRP A 158 -24.57 -4.44 -8.27
N SER A 159 -25.03 -3.23 -8.57
CA SER A 159 -24.28 -2.00 -8.33
C SER A 159 -25.18 -0.85 -7.91
N VAL A 160 -24.57 0.12 -7.28
CA VAL A 160 -25.21 1.37 -6.84
C VAL A 160 -24.35 2.55 -7.29
N ILE A 161 -25.01 3.67 -7.57
CA ILE A 161 -24.36 4.98 -7.61
C ILE A 161 -24.14 5.41 -6.16
N PHE A 162 -22.88 5.64 -5.80
CA PHE A 162 -22.48 6.05 -4.47
C PHE A 162 -22.09 7.53 -4.45
N THR A 163 -22.67 8.26 -3.50
CA THR A 163 -22.25 9.62 -3.14
C THR A 163 -21.96 9.74 -1.64
N GLY A 164 -21.29 10.82 -1.24
CA GLY A 164 -20.96 11.08 0.17
C GLY A 164 -19.62 10.49 0.64
N ALA A 165 -18.66 10.34 -0.27
CA ALA A 165 -17.30 9.91 0.06
C ALA A 165 -16.60 10.91 1.01
N LEU A 166 -16.02 10.41 2.11
CA LEU A 166 -15.25 11.22 3.06
C LEU A 166 -13.77 11.35 2.65
N LYS A 167 -13.07 12.33 3.24
CA LYS A 167 -11.64 12.65 2.99
C LYS A 167 -11.34 13.20 1.60
N ARG A 168 -12.27 13.95 1.03
CA ARG A 168 -12.07 14.79 -0.15
C ARG A 168 -11.65 16.19 0.31
N ARG A 169 -10.49 16.69 -0.12
CA ARG A 169 -9.99 18.02 0.23
C ARG A 169 -10.08 18.91 -1.02
N LYS A 170 -10.75 20.07 -0.90
CA LYS A 170 -10.93 21.10 -1.96
C LYS A 170 -11.61 20.63 -3.26
N GLU A 171 -12.33 19.50 -3.26
CA GLU A 171 -13.15 19.09 -4.41
C GLU A 171 -14.57 19.66 -4.24
N THR A 172 -14.94 20.64 -5.08
CA THR A 172 -16.25 21.31 -5.06
C THR A 172 -17.38 20.45 -5.60
N GLN A 173 -17.06 19.45 -6.42
CA GLN A 173 -18.06 18.50 -6.94
C GLN A 173 -18.27 17.34 -5.98
N ILE A 174 -19.55 16.99 -5.76
CA ILE A 174 -19.93 15.76 -5.07
C ILE A 174 -19.39 14.58 -5.89
N LEU A 175 -18.62 13.70 -5.25
CA LEU A 175 -18.16 12.47 -5.91
C LEU A 175 -19.36 11.56 -6.08
N SER A 176 -19.70 11.28 -7.32
CA SER A 176 -20.73 10.30 -7.66
C SER A 176 -20.11 9.30 -8.62
N PHE A 177 -20.12 8.02 -8.24
CA PHE A 177 -19.56 6.96 -9.07
C PHE A 177 -20.22 5.62 -8.75
N GLU A 178 -20.26 4.75 -9.76
CA GLU A 178 -20.79 3.40 -9.60
C GLU A 178 -19.82 2.52 -8.80
N ILE A 179 -20.36 1.76 -7.85
CA ILE A 179 -19.66 0.70 -7.14
C ILE A 179 -20.46 -0.61 -7.22
N PRO A 180 -19.80 -1.77 -7.37
CA PRO A 180 -20.49 -3.04 -7.26
C PRO A 180 -20.86 -3.33 -5.80
N THR A 181 -21.96 -4.03 -5.59
CA THR A 181 -22.39 -4.53 -4.28
C THR A 181 -22.25 -6.04 -4.26
N LEU A 182 -21.76 -6.61 -3.15
CA LEU A 182 -21.61 -8.07 -3.00
C LEU A 182 -22.96 -8.80 -2.81
N THR A 183 -24.06 -8.06 -2.80
CA THR A 183 -25.45 -8.54 -2.82
C THR A 183 -26.27 -7.62 -3.75
N THR A 184 -27.58 -7.80 -3.84
CA THR A 184 -28.40 -6.93 -4.69
C THR A 184 -28.42 -5.49 -4.17
N ALA A 185 -28.40 -4.53 -5.10
CA ALA A 185 -28.46 -3.10 -4.80
C ALA A 185 -29.67 -2.75 -3.93
N GLU A 186 -30.82 -3.36 -4.22
CA GLU A 186 -32.05 -3.21 -3.44
C GLU A 186 -31.86 -3.52 -1.95
N ARG A 187 -31.23 -4.67 -1.62
CA ARG A 187 -30.98 -5.06 -0.22
C ARG A 187 -30.07 -4.06 0.49
N VAL A 188 -29.04 -3.57 -0.20
CA VAL A 188 -28.11 -2.58 0.35
C VAL A 188 -28.82 -1.25 0.63
N CYS A 189 -29.61 -0.74 -0.33
CA CYS A 189 -30.34 0.51 -0.18
C CYS A 189 -31.39 0.42 0.94
N GLN A 190 -32.16 -0.67 1.01
CA GLN A 190 -33.15 -0.90 2.07
C GLN A 190 -32.50 -0.95 3.45
N ALA A 191 -31.41 -1.71 3.60
CA ALA A 191 -30.70 -1.83 4.88
C ALA A 191 -30.05 -0.51 5.31
N LEU A 192 -29.53 0.29 4.36
CA LEU A 192 -29.03 1.63 4.68
C LEU A 192 -30.15 2.53 5.19
N ALA A 193 -31.29 2.57 4.50
CA ALA A 193 -32.44 3.37 4.93
C ALA A 193 -32.94 2.97 6.34
N GLN A 194 -33.02 1.65 6.60
CA GLN A 194 -33.38 1.12 7.91
C GLN A 194 -32.36 1.53 8.99
N LEU A 195 -31.06 1.37 8.72
CA LEU A 195 -30.00 1.79 9.65
C LEU A 195 -30.11 3.27 10.02
N ARG A 196 -30.39 4.15 9.04
CA ARG A 196 -30.54 5.59 9.27
C ARG A 196 -31.81 5.97 10.03
N SER A 197 -32.82 5.11 10.02
CA SER A 197 -34.01 5.29 10.88
C SER A 197 -33.69 5.08 12.36
N TRP A 198 -32.71 4.22 12.67
CA TRP A 198 -32.29 3.92 14.05
C TRP A 198 -31.27 4.92 14.60
N ILE A 199 -30.39 5.43 13.75
CA ILE A 199 -29.27 6.27 14.18
C ILE A 199 -29.41 7.65 13.56
N LYS A 200 -29.67 8.63 14.42
CA LYS A 200 -29.67 10.05 14.07
C LYS A 200 -28.24 10.59 14.19
N THR A 201 -27.70 11.02 13.06
CA THR A 201 -26.32 11.55 12.95
C THR A 201 -26.28 12.97 12.41
N GLU A 202 -27.44 13.63 12.27
CA GLU A 202 -27.53 14.99 11.76
C GLU A 202 -26.73 15.94 12.66
N GLY A 203 -25.91 16.80 12.03
CA GLY A 203 -25.08 17.79 12.74
C GLY A 203 -23.87 17.22 13.49
N MET A 204 -23.63 15.89 13.48
CA MET A 204 -22.45 15.31 14.12
C MET A 204 -21.21 15.46 13.23
N THR A 205 -20.08 15.85 13.81
CA THR A 205 -18.79 15.81 13.11
C THR A 205 -18.29 14.37 12.97
N ALA A 206 -17.35 14.14 12.05
CA ALA A 206 -16.75 12.82 11.85
C ALA A 206 -16.08 12.29 13.14
N GLU A 207 -15.50 13.18 13.96
CA GLU A 207 -14.89 12.83 15.25
C GLU A 207 -15.94 12.37 16.26
N GLN A 208 -17.05 13.10 16.38
CA GLN A 208 -18.14 12.75 17.29
C GLN A 208 -18.77 11.43 16.91
N LEU A 209 -19.00 11.21 15.61
CA LEU A 209 -19.53 9.97 15.09
C LEU A 209 -18.59 8.80 15.39
N ASN A 210 -17.29 8.98 15.15
CA ASN A 210 -16.32 7.93 15.42
C ASN A 210 -16.25 7.59 16.91
N ALA A 211 -16.21 8.60 17.79
CA ALA A 211 -16.18 8.41 19.22
C ALA A 211 -17.42 7.67 19.75
N LYS A 212 -18.60 7.95 19.18
CA LYS A 212 -19.87 7.39 19.66
C LYS A 212 -20.16 5.99 19.12
N TYR A 213 -19.87 5.71 17.86
CA TYR A 213 -20.38 4.51 17.18
C TYR A 213 -19.32 3.52 16.69
N SER A 214 -18.04 3.94 16.53
CA SER A 214 -17.02 3.07 15.91
C SER A 214 -16.75 1.80 16.71
N GLU A 215 -16.75 1.88 18.04
CA GLU A 215 -16.45 0.73 18.89
C GLU A 215 -17.50 -0.37 18.77
N ALA A 216 -18.79 0.00 18.75
CA ALA A 216 -19.89 -0.95 18.60
C ALA A 216 -19.83 -1.68 17.25
N VAL A 217 -19.56 -0.95 16.16
CA VAL A 217 -19.39 -1.55 14.82
C VAL A 217 -18.18 -2.48 14.80
N ALA A 218 -17.05 -2.08 15.40
CA ALA A 218 -15.85 -2.92 15.46
C ALA A 218 -16.11 -4.22 16.23
N LYS A 219 -16.77 -4.15 17.39
CA LYS A 219 -17.14 -5.34 18.19
C LYS A 219 -18.09 -6.27 17.42
N SER A 220 -19.05 -5.70 16.68
CA SER A 220 -19.95 -6.48 15.82
C SER A 220 -19.16 -7.22 14.72
N CYS A 221 -18.23 -6.52 14.05
CA CYS A 221 -17.33 -7.12 13.08
C CYS A 221 -16.53 -8.29 13.66
N ASP A 222 -15.88 -8.09 14.81
CA ASP A 222 -15.10 -9.11 15.50
C ASP A 222 -15.96 -10.34 15.83
N ARG A 223 -17.16 -10.10 16.39
CA ARG A 223 -18.10 -11.16 16.76
C ARG A 223 -18.52 -12.04 15.59
N HIS A 224 -18.75 -11.46 14.41
CA HIS A 224 -19.36 -12.18 13.28
C HIS A 224 -18.36 -12.72 12.26
N PHE A 225 -17.15 -12.17 12.20
CA PHE A 225 -16.19 -12.46 11.13
C PHE A 225 -14.83 -12.99 11.60
N THR A 226 -14.55 -13.08 12.92
CA THR A 226 -13.26 -13.60 13.42
C THR A 226 -12.91 -14.98 12.85
N ASP A 227 -13.88 -15.87 12.69
CA ASP A 227 -13.65 -17.24 12.18
C ASP A 227 -13.59 -17.33 10.66
N LEU A 228 -13.98 -16.26 9.95
CA LEU A 228 -14.06 -16.23 8.48
C LEU A 228 -12.95 -15.39 7.86
N VAL A 229 -12.35 -14.49 8.64
CA VAL A 229 -11.38 -13.51 8.17
C VAL A 229 -10.13 -13.61 9.04
N PRO A 230 -8.97 -13.98 8.46
CA PRO A 230 -7.74 -14.03 9.24
C PRO A 230 -7.37 -12.62 9.73
N ARG A 231 -6.98 -12.59 11.01
CA ARG A 231 -6.47 -11.37 11.66
C ARG A 231 -5.13 -10.99 11.06
N ARG A 232 -4.84 -9.69 11.05
CA ARG A 232 -3.53 -9.18 10.63
C ARG A 232 -2.56 -9.22 11.81
N GLU A 233 -1.30 -9.53 11.54
CA GLU A 233 -0.25 -9.37 12.54
C GLU A 233 -0.16 -7.91 13.01
N GLY A 234 -0.10 -7.70 14.33
CA GLY A 234 0.09 -6.38 14.94
C GLY A 234 -1.15 -5.49 15.09
N ARG A 235 -2.38 -5.99 14.85
CA ARG A 235 -3.62 -5.30 15.24
C ARG A 235 -4.65 -6.26 15.84
N ASP A 236 -5.23 -5.85 16.96
CA ASP A 236 -6.11 -6.72 17.76
C ASP A 236 -7.55 -6.87 17.22
N ASN A 237 -8.07 -5.90 16.44
CA ASN A 237 -9.48 -5.88 16.02
C ASN A 237 -9.65 -5.80 14.49
N LEU A 238 -10.68 -6.48 13.96
CA LEU A 238 -11.19 -6.39 12.59
C LEU A 238 -11.90 -5.05 12.38
N TYR A 239 -11.11 -3.97 12.40
CA TYR A 239 -11.62 -2.62 12.25
C TYR A 239 -12.04 -2.34 10.79
N THR A 240 -12.96 -1.41 10.57
CA THR A 240 -13.67 -1.15 9.30
C THR A 240 -12.78 -0.87 8.08
N HIS A 241 -11.53 -0.44 8.27
CA HIS A 241 -10.55 -0.33 7.18
C HIS A 241 -10.14 -1.69 6.57
N LEU A 242 -10.25 -2.76 7.36
CA LEU A 242 -9.99 -4.13 6.95
C LEU A 242 -11.00 -4.57 5.89
N PHE A 243 -12.29 -4.39 6.20
CA PHE A 243 -13.38 -4.84 5.34
C PHE A 243 -13.45 -4.10 4.03
N ARG A 244 -12.92 -2.88 3.96
CA ARG A 244 -12.72 -2.18 2.68
C ARG A 244 -11.71 -2.90 1.78
N SER A 245 -10.66 -3.49 2.35
CA SER A 245 -9.67 -4.28 1.59
C SER A 245 -10.24 -5.65 1.21
N ILE A 246 -10.97 -6.30 2.12
CA ILE A 246 -11.68 -7.57 1.88
C ILE A 246 -12.72 -7.41 0.78
N TYR A 247 -13.59 -6.42 0.89
CA TYR A 247 -14.56 -6.06 -0.14
C TYR A 247 -13.89 -5.90 -1.49
N ALA A 248 -12.80 -5.12 -1.57
CA ALA A 248 -12.13 -4.87 -2.84
C ALA A 248 -11.51 -6.14 -3.42
N THR A 249 -11.02 -7.04 -2.57
CA THR A 249 -10.50 -8.35 -2.98
C THR A 249 -11.62 -9.24 -3.53
N ILE A 250 -12.74 -9.37 -2.81
CA ILE A 250 -13.89 -10.16 -3.24
C ILE A 250 -14.54 -9.56 -4.51
N ALA A 251 -14.72 -8.24 -4.57
CA ALA A 251 -15.27 -7.55 -5.73
C ALA A 251 -14.37 -7.70 -6.97
N THR A 252 -13.04 -7.71 -6.80
CA THR A 252 -12.12 -7.99 -7.89
C THR A 252 -12.31 -9.42 -8.40
N TYR A 253 -12.33 -10.38 -7.48
CA TYR A 253 -12.55 -11.80 -7.79
C TYR A 253 -13.89 -12.04 -8.50
N TRP A 254 -14.97 -11.37 -8.09
CA TRP A 254 -16.31 -11.58 -8.64
C TRP A 254 -16.63 -10.76 -9.89
N TYR A 255 -16.15 -9.52 -9.98
CA TYR A 255 -16.68 -8.52 -10.91
C TYR A 255 -15.63 -7.81 -11.77
N CYS A 256 -14.32 -7.98 -11.50
CA CYS A 256 -13.29 -7.34 -12.33
C CYS A 256 -13.19 -8.06 -13.68
N PRO A 257 -13.34 -7.36 -14.82
CA PRO A 257 -13.10 -7.97 -16.12
C PRO A 257 -11.66 -8.52 -16.23
N PRO A 258 -11.43 -9.63 -16.94
CA PRO A 258 -10.11 -10.27 -17.00
C PRO A 258 -8.99 -9.35 -17.51
N ARG A 259 -9.31 -8.44 -18.44
CA ARG A 259 -8.36 -7.51 -19.07
C ARG A 259 -8.08 -6.24 -18.25
N VAL A 260 -8.85 -5.99 -17.19
CA VAL A 260 -8.66 -4.79 -16.35
C VAL A 260 -7.63 -5.07 -15.26
N SER A 261 -6.76 -4.09 -15.01
CA SER A 261 -5.79 -4.16 -13.90
C SER A 261 -6.50 -4.17 -12.55
N GLU A 262 -6.06 -5.03 -11.62
CA GLU A 262 -6.65 -5.04 -10.27
C GLU A 262 -6.49 -3.70 -9.56
N ILE A 263 -5.36 -3.01 -9.78
CA ILE A 263 -5.09 -1.72 -9.14
C ILE A 263 -6.10 -0.68 -9.64
N GLU A 264 -6.39 -0.67 -10.95
CA GLU A 264 -7.39 0.20 -11.56
C GLU A 264 -8.79 -0.09 -11.04
N PHE A 265 -9.18 -1.37 -11.04
CA PHE A 265 -10.48 -1.78 -10.55
C PHE A 265 -10.67 -1.41 -9.07
N LYS A 266 -9.68 -1.74 -8.22
CA LYS A 266 -9.71 -1.42 -6.80
C LYS A 266 -9.70 0.09 -6.57
N ALA A 267 -8.95 0.88 -7.34
CA ALA A 267 -8.95 2.33 -7.25
C ALA A 267 -10.31 2.93 -7.62
N GLN A 268 -10.93 2.48 -8.72
CA GLN A 268 -12.25 2.93 -9.18
C GLN A 268 -13.32 2.68 -8.12
N ILE A 269 -13.49 1.42 -7.67
CA ILE A 269 -14.55 1.08 -6.71
C ILE A 269 -14.31 1.71 -5.33
N GLN A 270 -13.08 2.08 -5.01
CA GLN A 270 -12.74 2.77 -3.76
C GLN A 270 -12.79 4.30 -3.90
N GLY A 271 -12.91 4.87 -5.10
CA GLY A 271 -12.91 6.32 -5.32
C GLY A 271 -11.53 6.95 -5.10
N HIS A 272 -10.47 6.24 -5.46
CA HIS A 272 -9.09 6.73 -5.40
C HIS A 272 -8.66 7.33 -6.74
N PHE A 273 -9.38 8.35 -7.21
CA PHE A 273 -9.19 8.96 -8.55
C PHE A 273 -7.80 9.54 -8.77
N ALA A 274 -7.11 10.03 -7.74
CA ALA A 274 -5.69 10.42 -7.85
C ALA A 274 -4.77 9.28 -8.33
N VAL A 275 -5.12 8.00 -8.11
CA VAL A 275 -4.37 6.85 -8.65
C VAL A 275 -4.71 6.58 -10.12
N LEU A 276 -5.90 6.99 -10.55
CA LEU A 276 -6.40 6.80 -11.92
C LEU A 276 -5.95 7.94 -12.84
N ASP A 277 -5.95 9.17 -12.34
CA ASP A 277 -5.61 10.38 -13.09
C ASP A 277 -4.10 10.55 -13.26
N GLU A 278 -3.31 9.91 -12.39
CA GLU A 278 -1.84 9.98 -12.42
C GLU A 278 -1.25 9.30 -13.65
N GLN A 279 -0.52 10.08 -14.44
CA GLN A 279 0.12 9.62 -15.68
C GLN A 279 1.51 9.06 -15.43
N ASN A 280 2.21 9.50 -14.39
CA ASN A 280 3.53 9.01 -14.03
C ASN A 280 3.42 7.59 -13.42
N PRO A 281 4.01 6.56 -14.04
CA PRO A 281 3.90 5.18 -13.56
C PRO A 281 4.48 4.94 -12.16
N ASP A 282 5.58 5.63 -11.81
CA ASP A 282 6.25 5.45 -10.52
C ASP A 282 5.45 6.13 -9.40
N LEU A 283 4.94 7.34 -9.66
CA LEU A 283 4.07 8.04 -8.72
C LEU A 283 2.75 7.28 -8.52
N ARG A 284 2.17 6.77 -9.61
CA ARG A 284 0.97 5.91 -9.55
C ARG A 284 1.18 4.66 -8.71
N ARG A 285 2.33 3.98 -8.86
CA ARG A 285 2.71 2.83 -8.02
C ARG A 285 2.86 3.21 -6.55
N SER A 286 3.52 4.32 -6.26
CA SER A 286 3.69 4.84 -4.89
C SER A 286 2.34 5.18 -4.24
N LEU A 287 1.46 5.86 -4.98
CA LEU A 287 0.11 6.18 -4.54
C LEU A 287 -0.71 4.91 -4.27
N ALA A 288 -0.61 3.90 -5.13
CA ALA A 288 -1.31 2.62 -4.98
C ALA A 288 -0.79 1.79 -3.79
N ALA A 289 0.52 1.75 -3.55
CA ALA A 289 1.13 1.01 -2.44
C ALA A 289 0.59 1.46 -1.07
N ASN A 290 0.27 2.75 -0.94
CA ASN A 290 -0.33 3.32 0.27
C ASN A 290 -1.81 2.96 0.49
N ARG A 291 -2.48 2.30 -0.46
CA ARG A 291 -3.94 2.04 -0.43
C ARG A 291 -4.37 0.66 0.06
N HIS A 292 -3.42 -0.18 0.50
CA HIS A 292 -3.73 -1.47 1.13
C HIS A 292 -4.47 -2.46 0.20
N TYR A 293 -4.30 -2.31 -1.12
CA TYR A 293 -4.94 -3.14 -2.14
C TYR A 293 -4.50 -4.61 -2.12
N SER A 294 -3.34 -4.87 -1.53
CA SER A 294 -2.65 -6.15 -1.53
C SER A 294 -2.69 -6.83 -0.16
N ASP A 295 -3.48 -6.35 0.79
CA ASP A 295 -3.47 -6.93 2.14
C ASP A 295 -4.13 -8.33 2.19
N TYR A 296 -4.95 -8.69 1.20
CA TYR A 296 -5.66 -9.97 1.11
C TYR A 296 -5.62 -10.56 -0.30
N LEU A 297 -5.65 -11.88 -0.38
CA LEU A 297 -5.78 -12.67 -1.60
C LEU A 297 -6.87 -13.74 -1.44
N ILE A 298 -7.45 -14.21 -2.55
CA ILE A 298 -8.37 -15.37 -2.53
C ILE A 298 -7.52 -16.65 -2.56
N SER A 299 -7.88 -17.62 -1.71
CA SER A 299 -7.26 -18.95 -1.73
C SER A 299 -7.95 -19.86 -2.76
N ASP A 300 -7.17 -20.72 -3.40
CA ASP A 300 -7.68 -21.82 -4.22
C ASP A 300 -8.17 -23.04 -3.39
N GLY A 301 -8.10 -22.94 -2.06
CA GLY A 301 -8.44 -24.02 -1.12
C GLY A 301 -7.32 -25.06 -0.94
N LYS A 302 -6.19 -24.91 -1.64
CA LYS A 302 -5.00 -25.76 -1.55
C LYS A 302 -3.77 -25.01 -1.02
N GLY A 303 -3.98 -23.80 -0.51
CA GLY A 303 -2.93 -22.94 0.02
C GLY A 303 -2.23 -22.08 -1.04
N ASN A 304 -2.75 -22.02 -2.27
CA ASN A 304 -2.25 -21.10 -3.30
C ASN A 304 -3.24 -19.97 -3.56
N VAL A 305 -2.78 -18.98 -4.32
CA VAL A 305 -3.60 -17.85 -4.78
C VAL A 305 -4.55 -18.31 -5.89
N ASP A 306 -5.84 -18.03 -5.75
CA ASP A 306 -6.77 -18.04 -6.88
C ASP A 306 -6.69 -16.68 -7.59
N GLY A 307 -5.96 -16.65 -8.70
CA GLY A 307 -5.73 -15.43 -9.51
C GLY A 307 -6.85 -15.10 -10.50
N ARG A 308 -7.98 -15.83 -10.49
CA ARG A 308 -9.09 -15.54 -11.40
C ARG A 308 -9.74 -14.20 -11.05
N LYS A 309 -10.35 -13.57 -12.05
CA LYS A 309 -11.08 -12.30 -11.92
C LYS A 309 -12.41 -12.40 -12.63
N GLY A 310 -13.42 -11.70 -12.10
CA GLY A 310 -14.72 -11.61 -12.75
C GLY A 310 -15.49 -12.92 -12.79
N ILE A 311 -15.28 -13.84 -11.84
CA ILE A 311 -15.84 -15.20 -11.89
C ILE A 311 -17.38 -15.24 -11.88
N LYS A 312 -18.04 -14.15 -11.45
CA LYS A 312 -19.50 -14.04 -11.44
C LYS A 312 -20.05 -13.22 -12.62
N LEU A 313 -19.19 -12.64 -13.48
CA LEU A 313 -19.63 -11.91 -14.67
C LEU A 313 -20.40 -12.85 -15.62
N GLY A 314 -21.55 -12.40 -16.12
CA GLY A 314 -22.43 -13.18 -16.99
C GLY A 314 -23.40 -14.12 -16.26
N TYR A 315 -23.14 -14.49 -15.01
CA TYR A 315 -24.05 -15.30 -14.21
C TYR A 315 -25.15 -14.44 -13.57
N GLY A 316 -26.41 -14.87 -13.63
CA GLY A 316 -27.52 -14.16 -12.96
C GLY A 316 -27.71 -12.70 -13.39
N GLY A 317 -27.31 -12.37 -14.62
CA GLY A 317 -27.38 -11.00 -15.16
C GLY A 317 -26.35 -10.03 -14.59
N ILE A 318 -25.32 -10.53 -13.89
CA ILE A 318 -24.22 -9.71 -13.37
C ILE A 318 -23.40 -9.15 -14.55
N LYS A 319 -23.24 -7.83 -14.57
CA LYS A 319 -22.47 -7.08 -15.56
C LYS A 319 -21.32 -6.33 -14.87
N PRO A 320 -20.22 -6.05 -15.57
CA PRO A 320 -19.22 -5.10 -15.07
C PRO A 320 -19.84 -3.73 -14.85
N ILE A 321 -19.24 -2.94 -13.95
CA ILE A 321 -19.58 -1.52 -13.80
C ILE A 321 -19.27 -0.76 -15.11
N GLU A 322 -20.01 0.30 -15.37
CA GLU A 322 -20.08 1.03 -16.64
C GLU A 322 -18.69 1.45 -17.16
N VAL A 323 -17.84 1.97 -16.28
CA VAL A 323 -16.46 2.39 -16.59
C VAL A 323 -15.63 1.26 -17.21
N PHE A 324 -15.94 0.00 -16.88
CA PHE A 324 -15.22 -1.17 -17.40
C PHE A 324 -16.05 -1.99 -18.39
N ALA A 325 -17.25 -1.56 -18.78
CA ALA A 325 -18.12 -2.30 -19.69
C ALA A 325 -17.45 -2.58 -21.05
N GLY A 326 -16.72 -1.61 -21.61
CA GLY A 326 -16.01 -1.76 -22.88
C GLY A 326 -14.84 -2.76 -22.86
N SER A 327 -14.32 -3.09 -21.67
CA SER A 327 -13.25 -4.07 -21.51
C SER A 327 -13.74 -5.53 -21.44
N TRP A 328 -15.05 -5.73 -21.34
CA TRP A 328 -15.68 -7.03 -21.19
C TRP A 328 -16.36 -7.46 -22.49
N GLN A 329 -15.88 -8.56 -23.05
CA GLN A 329 -16.58 -9.28 -24.10
C GLN A 329 -17.37 -10.38 -23.42
N GLN A 330 -18.70 -10.39 -23.59
CA GLN A 330 -19.49 -11.55 -23.17
C GLN A 330 -18.91 -12.78 -23.84
N PRO A 331 -18.64 -13.87 -23.10
CA PRO A 331 -18.45 -15.16 -23.73
C PRO A 331 -19.68 -15.40 -24.61
N GLN A 332 -19.50 -15.50 -25.93
CA GLN A 332 -20.58 -15.93 -26.80
C GLN A 332 -21.07 -17.27 -26.24
N GLN A 333 -22.34 -17.30 -25.82
CA GLN A 333 -23.00 -18.58 -25.63
C GLN A 333 -22.94 -19.24 -27.02
N GLU A 334 -22.10 -20.25 -27.18
CA GLU A 334 -22.34 -21.26 -28.21
C GLU A 334 -23.75 -21.77 -27.91
N THR A 335 -24.74 -21.24 -28.63
CA THR A 335 -25.99 -21.93 -28.91
C THR A 335 -25.60 -23.23 -29.60
N ARG A 336 -25.26 -24.24 -28.80
CA ARG A 336 -25.41 -25.61 -29.25
C ARG A 336 -26.91 -25.80 -29.34
N GLU A 337 -27.42 -25.85 -30.56
CA GLU A 337 -28.74 -26.39 -30.81
C GLU A 337 -28.86 -27.72 -30.04
N PRO A 338 -30.01 -27.99 -29.41
CA PRO A 338 -30.22 -29.26 -28.75
C PRO A 338 -30.17 -30.34 -29.83
N VAL A 339 -29.03 -31.03 -29.93
CA VAL A 339 -28.97 -32.30 -30.67
C VAL A 339 -29.88 -33.24 -29.91
N GLU A 340 -30.99 -33.57 -30.54
CA GLU A 340 -31.96 -34.56 -30.12
C GLU A 340 -31.22 -35.89 -29.89
N LEU A 341 -30.94 -36.21 -28.64
CA LEU A 341 -30.34 -37.48 -28.24
C LEU A 341 -31.38 -38.57 -28.46
N GLN A 342 -31.33 -39.22 -29.61
CA GLN A 342 -31.87 -40.56 -29.75
C GLN A 342 -31.03 -41.49 -28.88
N GLU A 343 -31.59 -41.94 -27.76
CA GLU A 343 -30.99 -42.94 -26.89
C GLU A 343 -30.89 -44.28 -27.62
N PRO A 344 -29.70 -44.90 -27.73
CA PRO A 344 -29.59 -46.34 -27.86
C PRO A 344 -29.51 -46.96 -26.47
N MET A 345 -30.44 -47.87 -26.20
CA MET A 345 -30.33 -48.86 -25.13
C MET A 345 -29.06 -49.72 -25.27
N LEU A 346 -28.68 -50.35 -24.13
CA LEU A 346 -27.69 -51.43 -23.92
C LEU A 346 -26.25 -50.95 -23.73
N ASP A 347 -25.43 -51.46 -22.82
CA ASP A 347 -25.54 -52.47 -21.76
C ASP A 347 -24.44 -52.12 -20.74
N SER A 348 -24.65 -52.64 -19.55
CA SER A 348 -23.83 -52.67 -18.35
C SER A 348 -22.34 -52.97 -18.57
N SER A 349 -21.56 -52.51 -17.58
CA SER A 349 -20.19 -52.92 -17.18
C SER A 349 -19.01 -52.05 -17.63
N ASP A 350 -18.17 -51.80 -16.62
CA ASP A 350 -16.80 -51.29 -16.63
C ASP A 350 -16.58 -49.77 -16.72
N GLY A 351 -16.66 -49.16 -15.53
CA GLY A 351 -16.02 -47.88 -15.26
C GLY A 351 -14.50 -48.04 -15.16
N GLU A 352 -13.78 -47.41 -16.08
CA GLU A 352 -12.36 -47.09 -15.90
C GLU A 352 -12.02 -45.69 -16.46
N GLN A 353 -11.06 -45.08 -15.78
CA GLN A 353 -10.64 -43.69 -15.85
C GLN A 353 -10.01 -43.32 -17.20
N LEU A 354 -10.66 -42.43 -17.97
CA LEU A 354 -9.98 -41.67 -19.03
C LEU A 354 -9.19 -40.50 -18.42
N LYS A 355 -7.96 -40.83 -17.99
CA LYS A 355 -6.89 -39.87 -17.68
C LYS A 355 -6.67 -38.93 -18.88
N ARG A 356 -6.91 -37.64 -18.69
CA ARG A 356 -6.49 -36.58 -19.62
C ARG A 356 -4.95 -36.51 -19.64
N GLN A 357 -4.32 -37.14 -20.62
CA GLN A 357 -2.87 -37.06 -20.84
C GLN A 357 -2.49 -35.68 -21.37
N ARG A 358 -1.56 -35.01 -20.67
CA ARG A 358 -0.80 -33.85 -21.15
C ARG A 358 0.35 -34.32 -22.05
N THR A 359 0.69 -33.57 -23.10
CA THR A 359 1.97 -33.77 -23.82
C THR A 359 3.15 -33.35 -22.93
N SER A 360 4.36 -33.81 -23.24
CA SER A 360 5.59 -33.67 -22.46
C SER A 360 6.04 -32.23 -22.16
N VAL A 361 5.45 -31.21 -22.82
CA VAL A 361 5.74 -29.79 -22.59
C VAL A 361 4.55 -29.04 -21.94
N GLY A 362 3.48 -29.74 -21.56
CA GLY A 362 2.40 -29.15 -20.75
C GLY A 362 1.57 -28.07 -21.46
N ILE A 363 1.47 -28.11 -22.79
CA ILE A 363 0.68 -27.17 -23.61
C ILE A 363 -0.69 -27.79 -23.90
N TRP A 364 -1.78 -27.01 -23.76
CA TRP A 364 -3.14 -27.44 -24.12
C TRP A 364 -3.28 -27.54 -25.65
N LEU A 365 -4.10 -28.47 -26.15
CA LEU A 365 -4.23 -28.73 -27.60
C LEU A 365 -4.59 -27.48 -28.44
N THR A 366 -5.30 -26.51 -27.85
CA THR A 366 -5.68 -25.25 -28.51
C THR A 366 -4.49 -24.32 -28.76
N ASP A 367 -3.50 -24.34 -27.87
CA ASP A 367 -2.32 -23.45 -27.94
C ASP A 367 -1.23 -24.05 -28.85
N ARG A 368 -1.33 -25.34 -29.15
CA ARG A 368 -0.42 -26.04 -30.08
C ARG A 368 -0.54 -25.49 -31.49
N ALA A 369 -1.75 -25.21 -31.98
CA ALA A 369 -1.96 -24.69 -33.32
C ALA A 369 -1.38 -23.29 -33.51
N LEU A 370 -1.50 -22.44 -32.49
CA LEU A 370 -0.91 -21.10 -32.50
C LEU A 370 0.63 -21.18 -32.48
N LEU A 371 1.19 -22.08 -31.68
CA LEU A 371 2.64 -22.27 -31.60
C LEU A 371 3.23 -22.79 -32.92
N GLU A 372 2.58 -23.76 -33.58
CA GLU A 372 3.01 -24.24 -34.90
C GLU A 372 2.96 -23.11 -35.95
N SER A 373 1.93 -22.25 -35.91
CA SER A 373 1.85 -21.10 -36.84
C SER A 373 2.97 -20.06 -36.63
N ILE A 374 3.51 -19.96 -35.41
CA ILE A 374 4.65 -19.09 -35.10
C ILE A 374 5.94 -19.71 -35.64
N PHE A 375 6.11 -21.03 -35.47
CA PHE A 375 7.27 -21.74 -36.00
C PHE A 375 7.32 -21.72 -37.53
N ASP A 376 6.18 -21.88 -38.21
CA ASP A 376 6.11 -21.78 -39.67
C ASP A 376 6.49 -20.38 -40.17
N ARG A 377 6.05 -19.32 -39.47
CA ARG A 377 6.40 -17.93 -39.80
C ARG A 377 7.88 -17.61 -39.60
N LEU A 378 8.54 -18.33 -38.70
CA LEU A 378 9.98 -18.20 -38.45
C LEU A 378 10.82 -19.14 -39.34
N GLY A 379 10.18 -19.92 -40.21
CA GLY A 379 10.85 -20.84 -41.13
C GLY A 379 11.58 -21.99 -40.42
N LEU A 380 11.14 -22.36 -39.22
CA LEU A 380 11.75 -23.43 -38.44
C LEU A 380 11.32 -24.80 -38.97
N ASP A 381 12.29 -25.69 -39.20
CA ASP A 381 12.05 -26.99 -39.80
C ASP A 381 11.03 -27.81 -38.97
N PRO A 382 9.91 -28.26 -39.57
CA PRO A 382 8.89 -29.04 -38.88
C PRO A 382 9.37 -30.43 -38.46
N ASP A 383 10.45 -30.97 -39.06
CA ASP A 383 11.03 -32.26 -38.68
C ASP A 383 11.97 -32.16 -37.47
N ASP A 384 12.25 -30.93 -37.01
CA ASP A 384 13.12 -30.67 -35.88
C ASP A 384 12.39 -30.85 -34.53
N THR A 385 13.12 -31.23 -33.49
CA THR A 385 12.47 -31.51 -32.19
C THR A 385 11.85 -30.24 -31.60
N GLN A 386 10.71 -30.36 -30.91
CA GLN A 386 9.99 -29.21 -30.34
C GLN A 386 10.87 -28.35 -29.42
N ILE A 387 11.85 -28.96 -28.74
CA ILE A 387 12.83 -28.27 -27.87
C ILE A 387 13.79 -27.42 -28.71
N ASN A 388 14.28 -27.93 -29.84
CA ASN A 388 15.13 -27.17 -30.76
C ASN A 388 14.39 -26.00 -31.39
N ARG A 389 13.14 -26.22 -31.82
CA ARG A 389 12.27 -25.16 -32.38
C ARG A 389 11.98 -24.06 -31.36
N MET A 390 11.79 -24.42 -30.08
CA MET A 390 11.64 -23.44 -28.99
C MET A 390 12.93 -22.69 -28.68
N SER A 391 14.08 -23.37 -28.70
CA SER A 391 15.39 -22.73 -28.51
C SER A 391 15.71 -21.74 -29.62
N ALA A 392 15.37 -22.07 -30.88
CA ALA A 392 15.55 -21.18 -32.01
C ALA A 392 14.64 -19.95 -31.94
N LEU A 393 13.40 -20.10 -31.45
CA LEU A 393 12.50 -18.97 -31.18
C LEU A 393 13.10 -18.00 -30.14
N LEU A 394 13.65 -18.52 -29.04
CA LEU A 394 14.26 -17.69 -28.00
C LEU A 394 15.48 -16.92 -28.52
N GLN A 395 16.35 -17.59 -29.28
CA GLN A 395 17.51 -16.95 -29.91
C GLN A 395 17.12 -15.85 -30.90
N TRP A 396 16.04 -16.05 -31.65
CA TRP A 396 15.51 -15.02 -32.56
C TRP A 396 15.00 -13.80 -31.80
N VAL A 397 14.34 -13.99 -30.66
CA VAL A 397 13.87 -12.88 -29.79
C VAL A 397 15.04 -12.10 -29.21
N ASP A 398 16.08 -12.79 -28.73
CA ASP A 398 17.26 -12.14 -28.15
C ASP A 398 18.01 -11.29 -29.19
N GLN A 399 18.20 -11.79 -30.42
CA GLN A 399 18.80 -11.01 -31.51
C GLN A 399 18.01 -9.75 -31.88
N ARG A 400 16.68 -9.82 -31.80
CA ARG A 400 15.79 -8.68 -32.07
C ARG A 400 15.94 -7.58 -31.02
N LEU A 401 16.11 -7.96 -29.76
CA LEU A 401 16.30 -7.02 -28.65
C LEU A 401 17.69 -6.35 -28.69
N GLU A 402 18.72 -7.09 -29.12
CA GLU A 402 20.07 -6.52 -29.31
C GLU A 402 20.10 -5.51 -30.46
N GLN A 403 19.44 -5.79 -31.58
CA GLN A 403 19.35 -4.86 -32.72
C GLN A 403 18.60 -3.55 -32.39
N GLU A 404 17.59 -3.59 -31.52
CA GLU A 404 16.90 -2.38 -31.06
C GLU A 404 17.74 -1.53 -30.10
N SER A 405 18.71 -2.13 -29.40
CA SER A 405 19.60 -1.43 -28.48
C SER A 405 20.72 -0.64 -29.17
N GLU A 406 21.14 -1.05 -30.37
CA GLU A 406 22.21 -0.40 -31.14
C GLU A 406 21.75 0.78 -32.01
N GLN A 407 20.43 1.00 -32.15
CA GLN A 407 19.85 2.05 -33.01
C GLN A 407 19.47 3.35 -32.29
N GLN A 408 19.84 3.55 -31.02
CA GLN A 408 19.68 4.85 -30.35
C GLN A 408 20.91 5.75 -30.60
N PRO A 409 20.79 6.89 -31.32
CA PRO A 409 21.88 7.84 -31.44
C PRO A 409 22.06 8.64 -30.15
N ALA A 410 23.33 8.88 -29.79
CA ALA A 410 23.74 9.62 -28.59
C ALA A 410 23.21 11.08 -28.59
N PRO A 411 22.87 11.66 -27.42
CA PRO A 411 22.28 12.99 -27.35
C PRO A 411 23.30 14.10 -27.65
N GLU A 412 22.97 14.93 -28.65
CA GLU A 412 23.65 16.20 -28.97
C GLU A 412 23.64 17.15 -27.77
N GLN A 413 24.81 17.75 -27.49
CA GLN A 413 24.99 18.81 -26.50
C GLN A 413 24.57 20.15 -27.11
N GLU A 414 23.51 20.78 -26.60
CA GLU A 414 23.18 22.17 -26.92
C GLU A 414 24.01 23.17 -26.07
N PRO A 415 24.51 24.27 -26.66
CA PRO A 415 25.29 25.29 -25.96
C PRO A 415 24.39 26.35 -25.30
N ALA A 416 24.87 26.90 -24.18
CA ALA A 416 24.20 27.92 -23.36
C ALA A 416 23.92 29.24 -24.13
N PRO A 417 22.80 29.94 -23.87
CA PRO A 417 22.51 31.20 -24.53
C PRO A 417 23.16 32.40 -23.83
N ALA A 418 23.76 33.25 -24.67
CA ALA A 418 24.36 34.53 -24.32
C ALA A 418 23.32 35.64 -24.10
N ILE A 419 23.69 36.57 -23.23
CA ILE A 419 22.99 37.80 -22.85
C ILE A 419 23.01 38.79 -24.02
N ALA A 420 21.85 39.37 -24.39
CA ALA A 420 21.78 40.61 -25.16
C ALA A 420 20.58 41.46 -24.71
N GLN A 421 20.82 42.76 -24.57
CA GLN A 421 19.95 43.77 -23.96
C GLN A 421 19.16 44.57 -25.01
N THR A 422 17.89 44.89 -24.68
CA THR A 422 17.08 46.10 -25.00
C THR A 422 16.67 46.40 -26.48
N PRO A 423 15.63 47.25 -26.78
CA PRO A 423 14.86 48.16 -25.92
C PRO A 423 13.31 48.20 -26.09
N LEU A 424 12.70 48.93 -25.14
CA LEU A 424 11.34 49.48 -25.04
C LEU A 424 10.77 50.11 -26.33
N SER A 425 9.46 49.92 -26.58
CA SER A 425 8.62 50.90 -27.28
C SER A 425 7.17 50.85 -26.77
N ALA A 426 6.58 52.03 -26.62
CA ALA A 426 5.33 52.31 -25.93
C ALA A 426 4.12 52.37 -26.88
N ALA A 427 2.95 51.95 -26.41
CA ALA A 427 1.65 52.44 -26.89
C ALA A 427 0.60 52.37 -25.77
N LYS A 428 -0.23 53.43 -25.73
CA LYS A 428 -1.19 53.86 -24.70
C LYS A 428 -2.57 53.15 -24.82
N PRO A 429 -3.50 53.36 -23.85
CA PRO A 429 -4.55 52.41 -23.49
C PRO A 429 -5.91 52.66 -24.16
N GLU A 430 -6.69 51.61 -24.33
CA GLU A 430 -8.14 51.66 -24.53
C GLU A 430 -8.87 51.05 -23.32
N VAL A 431 -9.91 51.76 -22.88
CA VAL A 431 -10.90 51.42 -21.84
C VAL A 431 -12.20 51.11 -22.62
N PRO A 432 -13.00 50.03 -22.36
CA PRO A 432 -13.94 49.93 -21.20
C PRO A 432 -14.36 48.47 -20.84
N PRO A 433 -15.46 48.17 -20.08
CA PRO A 433 -16.21 48.94 -19.08
C PRO A 433 -16.24 48.27 -17.68
N VAL A 434 -16.77 49.05 -16.73
CA VAL A 434 -17.15 48.67 -15.37
C VAL A 434 -18.13 47.48 -15.35
N ILE A 435 -17.77 46.40 -14.65
CA ILE A 435 -18.68 45.36 -14.13
C ILE A 435 -18.36 45.11 -12.64
N SER A 436 -19.43 44.84 -11.91
CA SER A 436 -19.63 44.96 -10.47
C SER A 436 -18.92 43.92 -9.59
N LYS A 437 -18.73 44.31 -8.33
CA LYS A 437 -18.19 43.57 -7.17
C LYS A 437 -18.64 42.11 -7.05
N THR A 438 -17.89 41.15 -7.61
CA THR A 438 -17.94 39.72 -7.19
C THR A 438 -16.74 38.87 -7.68
N GLU A 439 -15.51 39.37 -7.64
CA GLU A 439 -14.34 38.58 -8.10
C GLU A 439 -13.10 38.83 -7.23
N GLU A 440 -13.04 38.16 -6.07
CA GLU A 440 -11.82 38.07 -5.23
C GLU A 440 -11.43 36.60 -4.91
N ALA A 441 -12.16 35.61 -5.44
CA ALA A 441 -11.93 34.18 -5.14
C ALA A 441 -11.20 33.39 -6.23
N ALA A 442 -10.89 33.99 -7.40
CA ALA A 442 -10.36 33.26 -8.56
C ALA A 442 -8.85 33.40 -8.79
N VAL A 443 -8.17 34.32 -8.08
CA VAL A 443 -6.72 34.57 -8.28
C VAL A 443 -5.84 33.79 -7.28
N SER A 444 -6.36 33.37 -6.11
CA SER A 444 -5.57 32.63 -5.10
C SER A 444 -5.36 31.14 -5.42
N SER A 445 -6.19 30.55 -6.29
CA SER A 445 -6.10 29.13 -6.68
C SER A 445 -4.89 28.80 -7.55
N GLY A 446 -4.31 29.79 -8.23
CA GLY A 446 -3.14 29.61 -9.09
C GLY A 446 -1.81 29.51 -8.35
N LEU A 447 -1.75 29.92 -7.08
CA LEU A 447 -0.51 29.92 -6.29
C LEU A 447 -0.36 28.65 -5.44
N GLU A 448 -1.46 28.11 -4.93
CA GLU A 448 -1.50 26.81 -4.25
C GLU A 448 -1.14 25.65 -5.21
N ALA A 449 -1.64 25.69 -6.45
CA ALA A 449 -1.25 24.73 -7.49
C ALA A 449 0.24 24.85 -7.89
N LYS A 450 0.85 26.04 -7.75
CA LYS A 450 2.29 26.24 -7.97
C LYS A 450 3.13 25.74 -6.80
N LEU A 451 2.62 25.80 -5.56
CA LEU A 451 3.30 25.36 -4.34
C LEU A 451 3.24 23.85 -4.14
N ASP A 452 2.12 23.20 -4.49
CA ASP A 452 2.03 21.74 -4.50
C ASP A 452 2.88 21.15 -5.64
N ARG A 453 2.90 21.80 -6.81
CA ARG A 453 3.84 21.47 -7.89
C ARG A 453 5.31 21.72 -7.48
N LEU A 454 5.59 22.72 -6.64
CA LEU A 454 6.93 22.95 -6.09
C LEU A 454 7.32 21.87 -5.06
N ALA A 455 6.38 21.41 -4.23
CA ALA A 455 6.61 20.33 -3.26
C ALA A 455 6.82 18.97 -3.95
N GLU A 456 6.11 18.74 -5.05
CA GLU A 456 6.26 17.57 -5.91
C GLU A 456 7.58 17.63 -6.70
N VAL A 457 7.93 18.78 -7.28
CA VAL A 457 9.24 19.02 -7.92
C VAL A 457 10.40 18.92 -6.93
N MET A 458 10.22 19.32 -5.66
CA MET A 458 11.23 19.17 -4.60
C MET A 458 11.38 17.71 -4.16
N THR A 459 10.29 16.94 -4.13
CA THR A 459 10.32 15.50 -3.87
C THR A 459 11.03 14.77 -5.02
N LEU A 460 10.72 15.15 -6.27
CA LEU A 460 11.40 14.68 -7.48
C LEU A 460 12.88 15.10 -7.55
N PHE A 461 13.23 16.30 -7.06
CA PHE A 461 14.62 16.76 -6.98
C PHE A 461 15.42 15.94 -5.95
N VAL A 462 14.83 15.61 -4.80
CA VAL A 462 15.46 14.75 -3.79
C VAL A 462 15.63 13.32 -4.30
N GLU A 463 14.65 12.76 -5.01
CA GLU A 463 14.74 11.43 -5.61
C GLU A 463 15.75 11.40 -6.79
N SER A 464 15.81 12.46 -7.60
CA SER A 464 16.80 12.68 -8.66
C SER A 464 18.23 12.78 -8.11
N GLN A 465 18.43 13.51 -7.02
CA GLN A 465 19.73 13.62 -6.34
C GLN A 465 20.16 12.29 -5.69
N LEU A 466 19.23 11.51 -5.12
CA LEU A 466 19.53 10.18 -4.56
C LEU A 466 19.96 9.18 -5.65
N ASN A 467 19.37 9.23 -6.84
CA ASN A 467 19.77 8.40 -7.98
C ASN A 467 21.10 8.86 -8.63
N GLN A 468 21.43 10.15 -8.56
CA GLN A 468 22.72 10.68 -9.04
C GLN A 468 23.89 10.42 -8.08
N VAL A 469 23.63 10.32 -6.76
CA VAL A 469 24.67 9.99 -5.77
C VAL A 469 25.03 8.49 -5.81
N SER A 470 24.08 7.61 -6.13
CA SER A 470 24.32 6.17 -6.30
C SER A 470 25.18 5.85 -7.54
N THR A 471 25.12 6.67 -8.58
CA THR A 471 25.93 6.52 -9.81
C THR A 471 27.31 7.20 -9.73
N LYS A 472 27.53 8.16 -8.82
CA LYS A 472 28.84 8.80 -8.61
C LYS A 472 29.70 8.15 -7.51
N ALA A 473 29.14 7.32 -6.64
CA ALA A 473 29.88 6.64 -5.58
C ALA A 473 30.68 5.40 -6.05
N GLN A 474 30.56 4.98 -7.32
CA GLN A 474 31.33 3.86 -7.90
C GLN A 474 32.64 4.27 -8.61
N ILE A 475 32.97 5.57 -8.67
CA ILE A 475 34.24 6.03 -9.28
C ILE A 475 34.97 6.95 -8.30
N ALA A 476 35.48 6.38 -7.22
CA ALA A 476 36.71 6.83 -6.54
C ALA A 476 36.88 6.05 -5.25
N ARG A 477 37.88 5.17 -5.21
CA ARG A 477 38.82 5.03 -4.08
C ARG A 477 39.84 3.93 -4.38
N GLN A 478 41.06 4.35 -4.70
CA GLN A 478 42.26 3.56 -4.46
C GLN A 478 42.74 3.74 -3.00
N PRO A 479 43.55 2.81 -2.47
CA PRO A 479 43.77 2.62 -1.03
C PRO A 479 45.11 3.20 -0.55
N HIS A 480 45.21 3.50 0.75
CA HIS A 480 46.47 3.56 1.50
C HIS A 480 46.23 3.42 3.03
N PRO A 481 47.25 3.04 3.82
CA PRO A 481 47.19 1.81 4.62
C PRO A 481 47.35 1.99 6.14
N GLU A 482 47.02 0.89 6.84
CA GLU A 482 47.53 0.34 8.10
C GLU A 482 48.03 1.24 9.25
N ALA A 483 47.42 1.04 10.44
CA ALA A 483 48.12 1.05 11.72
C ALA A 483 47.41 0.16 12.78
N THR A 484 47.91 -1.07 12.86
CA THR A 484 48.24 -1.94 14.01
C THR A 484 47.73 -1.64 15.45
N VAL A 485 46.91 -2.58 15.98
CA VAL A 485 46.95 -3.34 17.28
C VAL A 485 47.31 -2.56 18.57
N THR A 486 46.62 -2.66 19.72
CA THR A 486 46.64 -3.78 20.72
C THR A 486 45.72 -3.45 21.93
N PRO A 487 45.19 -4.45 22.69
CA PRO A 487 44.01 -4.33 23.55
C PRO A 487 44.32 -4.33 25.07
N THR A 488 43.31 -4.09 25.92
CA THR A 488 43.35 -4.48 27.34
C THR A 488 41.96 -4.89 27.84
N GLN A 489 41.95 -5.94 28.65
CA GLN A 489 40.86 -6.81 29.07
C GLN A 489 40.62 -6.70 30.59
N LEU A 490 39.49 -7.27 31.06
CA LEU A 490 39.10 -7.65 32.45
C LEU A 490 38.60 -6.51 33.38
N SER A 491 37.47 -6.58 34.10
CA SER A 491 36.91 -7.68 34.92
C SER A 491 35.42 -7.44 35.31
N LYS A 492 34.66 -8.53 35.57
CA LYS A 492 33.46 -8.62 36.46
C LYS A 492 33.86 -9.48 37.70
N PRO A 493 33.00 -9.91 38.69
CA PRO A 493 31.56 -9.69 38.97
C PRO A 493 31.19 -9.52 40.50
N SER A 494 29.90 -9.26 40.83
CA SER A 494 29.19 -9.92 41.96
C SER A 494 27.68 -9.60 42.04
N GLU A 495 26.83 -10.63 42.23
CA GLU A 495 25.35 -10.65 42.38
C GLU A 495 24.85 -10.57 43.85
N PRO A 496 23.52 -10.43 44.08
CA PRO A 496 22.78 -11.54 44.73
C PRO A 496 21.40 -11.91 44.12
N ARG A 497 21.03 -13.20 44.28
CA ARG A 497 19.92 -14.04 43.74
C ARG A 497 18.53 -13.87 44.44
N PRO A 498 17.48 -14.73 44.19
CA PRO A 498 16.75 -15.04 42.94
C PRO A 498 15.20 -14.95 43.11
N LYS A 499 14.43 -14.74 42.03
CA LYS A 499 12.98 -15.02 41.98
C LYS A 499 12.62 -15.88 40.78
N ARG A 500 12.25 -17.13 41.06
CA ARG A 500 11.56 -18.15 40.23
C ARG A 500 11.52 -17.89 38.71
N GLU A 501 12.56 -18.35 38.00
CA GLU A 501 12.56 -18.54 36.55
C GLU A 501 12.29 -20.02 36.22
N ARG A 502 11.13 -20.32 35.64
CA ARG A 502 10.86 -21.60 34.96
C ARG A 502 10.05 -21.34 33.69
N SER A 503 10.75 -20.94 32.62
CA SER A 503 10.57 -21.39 31.21
C SER A 503 11.34 -20.53 30.19
N THR A 504 11.87 -19.37 30.57
CA THR A 504 12.55 -18.42 29.64
C THR A 504 14.03 -18.73 29.37
N GLN A 505 14.78 -19.20 30.38
CA GLN A 505 16.22 -19.46 30.24
C GLN A 505 16.58 -20.48 29.14
N GLY A 506 15.74 -21.49 28.91
CA GLY A 506 15.97 -22.51 27.88
C GLY A 506 15.86 -21.95 26.46
N ALA A 507 14.91 -21.04 26.23
CA ALA A 507 14.72 -20.40 24.93
C ALA A 507 15.83 -19.36 24.66
N ASP A 508 16.22 -18.58 25.68
CA ASP A 508 17.32 -17.62 25.56
C ASP A 508 18.65 -18.33 25.27
N SER A 509 18.94 -19.44 25.95
CA SER A 509 20.14 -20.24 25.73
C SER A 509 20.16 -20.85 24.32
N LYS A 510 18.99 -21.27 23.80
CA LYS A 510 18.85 -21.80 22.44
C LYS A 510 19.13 -20.74 21.37
N VAL A 511 18.63 -19.51 21.57
CA VAL A 511 18.89 -18.40 20.65
C VAL A 511 20.36 -17.99 20.71
N ASN A 512 20.96 -17.92 21.90
CA ASN A 512 22.39 -17.62 22.05
C ASN A 512 23.28 -18.65 21.36
N ARG A 513 23.02 -19.95 21.54
CA ARG A 513 23.73 -21.02 20.84
C ARG A 513 23.63 -20.89 19.32
N ALA A 514 22.48 -20.45 18.81
CA ALA A 514 22.30 -20.23 17.37
C ALA A 514 23.08 -19.03 16.86
N ILE A 515 23.15 -17.95 17.63
CA ILE A 515 23.98 -16.78 17.31
C ILE A 515 25.46 -17.19 17.27
N ASP A 516 25.93 -17.92 18.28
CA ASP A 516 27.34 -18.33 18.36
C ASP A 516 27.73 -19.21 17.17
N LYS A 517 26.85 -20.15 16.78
CA LYS A 517 27.07 -21.01 15.61
C LYS A 517 27.10 -20.23 14.29
N LEU A 518 26.28 -19.19 14.15
CA LEU A 518 26.30 -18.31 12.99
C LEU A 518 27.58 -17.47 12.92
N ILE A 519 28.04 -16.95 14.06
CA ILE A 519 29.31 -16.21 14.13
C ILE A 519 30.48 -17.14 13.80
N GLU A 520 30.51 -18.33 14.38
CA GLU A 520 31.53 -19.36 14.10
C GLU A 520 31.56 -19.73 12.60
N TYR A 521 30.39 -19.99 12.02
CA TYR A 521 30.27 -20.29 10.58
C TYR A 521 30.82 -19.14 9.74
N ASN A 522 30.34 -17.92 9.96
CA ASN A 522 30.79 -16.76 9.18
C ASN A 522 32.26 -16.43 9.36
N ASN A 523 32.89 -16.82 10.47
CA ASN A 523 34.31 -16.57 10.73
C ASN A 523 35.26 -17.53 9.99
N GLN A 524 34.74 -18.53 9.26
CA GLN A 524 35.57 -19.40 8.43
C GLN A 524 36.27 -18.60 7.32
N PRO A 525 37.61 -18.71 7.19
CA PRO A 525 38.38 -17.90 6.24
C PRO A 525 38.17 -18.31 4.78
N GLU A 526 37.80 -19.56 4.53
CA GLU A 526 37.47 -20.08 3.19
C GLU A 526 36.09 -19.65 2.65
N LEU A 527 35.18 -19.11 3.48
CA LEU A 527 33.84 -18.73 3.01
C LEU A 527 33.85 -17.44 2.21
N LEU A 528 33.27 -17.50 1.02
CA LEU A 528 33.02 -16.32 0.21
C LEU A 528 32.01 -15.39 0.91
N HIS A 529 32.11 -14.09 0.64
CA HIS A 529 31.17 -13.11 1.20
C HIS A 529 29.70 -13.49 0.93
N THR A 530 29.40 -14.02 -0.25
CA THR A 530 28.05 -14.45 -0.67
C THR A 530 27.53 -15.69 0.07
N GLU A 531 28.39 -16.43 0.77
CA GLU A 531 28.03 -17.66 1.49
C GLU A 531 27.77 -17.42 2.98
N LYS A 532 28.12 -16.22 3.47
CA LYS A 532 27.91 -15.79 4.85
C LYS A 532 26.46 -15.37 5.09
N TRP A 533 26.05 -15.36 6.35
CA TRP A 533 24.68 -15.05 6.76
C TRP A 533 24.62 -13.85 7.69
N ALA A 534 23.80 -12.85 7.32
CA ALA A 534 23.47 -11.77 8.22
C ALA A 534 22.56 -12.30 9.34
N ILE A 535 23.03 -12.19 10.58
CA ILE A 535 22.33 -12.65 11.79
C ILE A 535 21.18 -11.68 12.09
N GLY A 536 19.95 -12.17 12.00
CA GLY A 536 18.75 -11.37 12.27
C GLY A 536 17.56 -12.23 12.65
N ILE A 537 16.42 -11.59 12.94
CA ILE A 537 15.22 -12.24 13.49
C ILE A 537 14.75 -13.41 12.60
N SER A 538 14.69 -13.22 11.28
CA SER A 538 14.19 -14.24 10.34
C SER A 538 15.08 -15.47 10.24
N VAL A 539 16.39 -15.31 10.40
CA VAL A 539 17.37 -16.40 10.40
C VAL A 539 17.28 -17.18 11.72
N LEU A 540 17.28 -16.47 12.84
CA LEU A 540 17.21 -17.08 14.16
C LEU A 540 15.86 -17.77 14.41
N LYS A 541 14.75 -17.22 13.89
CA LYS A 541 13.42 -17.86 13.98
C LYS A 541 13.40 -19.21 13.26
N ARG A 542 14.07 -19.31 12.10
CA ARG A 542 14.19 -20.57 11.34
C ARG A 542 15.08 -21.59 12.04
N LEU A 543 16.21 -21.19 12.59
CA LEU A 543 17.12 -22.11 13.29
C LEU A 543 16.55 -22.59 14.63
N THR A 544 15.93 -21.69 15.40
CA THR A 544 15.58 -21.96 16.80
C THR A 544 14.12 -22.37 17.01
N GLY A 545 13.21 -21.95 16.11
CA GLY A 545 11.76 -22.06 16.31
C GLY A 545 11.22 -21.21 17.46
N CYS A 546 12.04 -20.34 18.07
CA CYS A 546 11.64 -19.51 19.20
C CYS A 546 10.70 -18.37 18.79
N TYR A 547 9.84 -17.95 19.71
CA TYR A 547 8.97 -16.79 19.52
C TYR A 547 9.78 -15.51 19.34
N GLN A 548 9.30 -14.61 18.47
CA GLN A 548 10.01 -13.38 18.09
C GLN A 548 10.38 -12.50 19.27
N GLY A 549 9.53 -12.39 20.30
CA GLY A 549 9.84 -11.58 21.49
C GLY A 549 11.08 -12.06 22.26
N VAL A 550 11.34 -13.38 22.28
CA VAL A 550 12.55 -13.95 22.88
C VAL A 550 13.78 -13.62 22.02
N ILE A 551 13.66 -13.77 20.70
CA ILE A 551 14.74 -13.48 19.75
C ILE A 551 15.10 -11.99 19.77
N SER A 552 14.11 -11.10 19.73
CA SER A 552 14.33 -9.65 19.77
C SER A 552 15.04 -9.22 21.04
N ARG A 553 14.70 -9.81 22.20
CA ARG A 553 15.38 -9.53 23.47
C ARG A 553 16.85 -9.95 23.42
N VAL A 554 17.15 -11.18 23.00
CA VAL A 554 18.53 -11.68 22.92
C VAL A 554 19.37 -10.91 21.87
N LEU A 555 18.74 -10.48 20.77
CA LEU A 555 19.39 -9.63 19.76
C LEU A 555 19.72 -8.24 20.31
N GLU A 556 18.85 -7.65 21.13
CA GLU A 556 19.11 -6.37 21.77
C GLU A 556 20.25 -6.49 22.79
N ASP A 557 20.25 -7.56 23.60
CA ASP A 557 21.30 -7.84 24.58
C ASP A 557 22.69 -8.05 23.94
N ARG A 558 22.74 -8.52 22.68
CA ARG A 558 23.98 -8.77 21.92
C ARG A 558 24.19 -7.81 20.74
N LYS A 559 23.49 -6.67 20.73
CA LYS A 559 23.47 -5.75 19.59
C LYS A 559 24.86 -5.29 19.16
N GLU A 560 25.69 -4.88 20.11
CA GLU A 560 27.04 -4.34 19.84
C GLU A 560 27.96 -5.38 19.16
N GLU A 561 27.91 -6.63 19.63
CA GLU A 561 28.68 -7.74 19.09
C GLU A 561 28.23 -8.08 17.66
N LEU A 562 26.92 -8.14 17.43
CA LEU A 562 26.36 -8.42 16.12
C LEU A 562 26.66 -7.32 15.11
N ASP A 563 26.54 -6.06 15.52
CA ASP A 563 26.89 -4.91 14.69
C ASP A 563 28.40 -4.93 14.33
N GLN A 564 29.28 -5.32 15.26
CA GLN A 564 30.70 -5.48 14.99
C GLN A 564 30.96 -6.63 14.00
N HIS A 565 30.36 -7.79 14.22
CA HIS A 565 30.47 -8.95 13.34
C HIS A 565 29.95 -8.65 11.92
N HIS A 566 28.81 -7.95 11.79
CA HIS A 566 28.29 -7.55 10.48
C HIS A 566 29.21 -6.56 9.78
N ARG A 567 29.78 -5.59 10.50
CA ARG A 567 30.79 -4.68 9.94
C ARG A 567 32.05 -5.41 9.48
N GLN A 568 32.53 -6.37 10.27
CA GLN A 568 33.73 -7.17 9.95
C GLN A 568 33.57 -7.95 8.63
N HIS A 569 32.38 -8.52 8.40
CA HIS A 569 32.11 -9.34 7.21
C HIS A 569 31.37 -8.59 6.09
N GLY A 570 31.10 -7.29 6.25
CA GLY A 570 30.37 -6.48 5.27
C GLY A 570 28.88 -6.85 5.10
N LEU A 571 28.26 -7.45 6.12
CA LEU A 571 26.90 -8.01 6.03
C LEU A 571 25.85 -6.92 6.25
N GLY A 572 25.17 -6.51 5.18
CA GLY A 572 24.07 -5.54 5.23
C GLY A 572 22.71 -6.16 5.56
N VAL A 573 21.70 -5.31 5.81
CA VAL A 573 20.31 -5.71 6.14
C VAL A 573 19.67 -6.59 5.05
N THR A 574 20.08 -6.39 3.79
CA THR A 574 19.58 -7.13 2.62
C THR A 574 20.49 -8.29 2.20
N HIS A 575 21.59 -8.55 2.91
CA HIS A 575 22.60 -9.52 2.50
C HIS A 575 22.02 -10.93 2.32
N ASN A 576 21.06 -11.31 3.16
CA ASN A 576 20.42 -12.64 3.06
C ASN A 576 19.58 -12.84 1.78
N ASN A 577 19.36 -11.81 0.95
CA ASN A 577 18.68 -11.95 -0.33
C ASN A 577 19.47 -12.81 -1.32
N TYR A 578 20.81 -12.89 -1.20
CA TYR A 578 21.64 -13.77 -2.05
C TYR A 578 21.25 -15.25 -1.92
N HIS A 579 20.70 -15.65 -0.77
CA HIS A 579 20.31 -17.04 -0.46
C HIS A 579 18.87 -17.37 -0.86
N ARG A 580 18.07 -16.37 -1.28
CA ARG A 580 16.64 -16.56 -1.55
C ARG A 580 16.42 -17.55 -2.69
N GLY A 581 15.79 -18.68 -2.38
CA GLY A 581 15.48 -19.75 -3.35
C GLY A 581 16.66 -20.66 -3.70
N LYS A 582 17.82 -20.50 -3.05
CA LYS A 582 19.03 -21.30 -3.33
C LYS A 582 19.42 -22.21 -2.16
N LEU A 583 19.53 -21.65 -0.95
CA LEU A 583 20.00 -22.35 0.26
C LEU A 583 19.22 -21.86 1.48
N GLN A 584 18.86 -22.77 2.39
CA GLN A 584 18.32 -22.39 3.70
C GLN A 584 19.43 -22.38 4.75
N VAL A 585 19.30 -21.50 5.74
CA VAL A 585 20.27 -21.43 6.84
C VAL A 585 20.34 -22.73 7.66
N THR A 586 19.25 -23.49 7.70
CA THR A 586 19.18 -24.81 8.34
C THR A 586 19.96 -25.89 7.58
N ASP A 587 20.30 -25.66 6.31
CA ASP A 587 21.09 -26.60 5.50
C ASP A 587 22.58 -26.49 5.84
N VAL A 588 23.02 -25.33 6.35
CA VAL A 588 24.43 -25.04 6.65
C VAL A 588 24.73 -25.01 8.15
N ILE A 589 23.73 -24.73 9.00
CA ILE A 589 23.89 -24.63 10.45
C ILE A 589 22.87 -25.53 11.15
N GLN A 590 23.39 -26.51 11.89
CA GLN A 590 22.61 -27.39 12.75
C GLN A 590 22.81 -26.99 14.22
N LEU A 591 21.70 -26.84 14.96
CA LEU A 591 21.72 -26.41 16.36
C LEU A 591 21.95 -27.54 17.34
#